data_AF-A0A8H5SZ68-F1
#
_entry.id   AF-A0A8H5SZ68-F1
#
_cell.length_a   1.000
_cell.length_b   1.000
_cell.length_c   1.000
_cell.angle_alpha   90.00
_cell.angle_beta   90.00
_cell.angle_gamma   90.00
#
_symmetry.space_group_name_H-M   'P 1'
#
loop_
_entity.id
_entity.type
_entity.pdbx_description
1 polymer ?
#
loop_
_entity_poly.entity_id
_entity_poly.type
_entity_poly.pdbx_seq_one_letter_code
_entity_poly.pdbx_strand_id
1 'polypeptide(L)'
;MKLFNFIFLSTLSTCVEAGLAHGRCRDLPSGQSPGHVSNVSITSSGKERSFLVFIPPGYSEDQPTPAIFSYHGGVRDAEDQLQLDQLTSPDFNPGSLVIYPQGIQDTWQGVPGVKTDDVKFTADILDYIESHYAVDKSRIYATGKSDGGGFTNVLACDAAMSLRFAAFAPVSGAFYIDTSPCDPDTVSVPCNAQRDNIPFIEFHGGNDTTIHYDGGARKEECLPSIPHFIQQWALRDHLGDSNQETHIAPNTIRYRFGSGSTEDLVEHYYESDIGHDWPSTVPNDDNQRSGHHVASYNATPIIVDFFLRHSL
;
A
#
# COMPACT_ATOMS: atom_id res chain seq x y z
N MET A 1 -19.89 2.90 -65.93
CA MET A 1 -20.73 2.38 -64.82
C MET A 1 -19.93 1.27 -64.14
N LYS A 2 -19.52 1.30 -62.87
CA LYS A 2 -19.81 2.17 -61.72
C LYS A 2 -18.54 2.19 -60.84
N LEU A 3 -18.16 3.35 -60.30
CA LEU A 3 -17.24 3.46 -59.17
C LEU A 3 -17.97 2.99 -57.90
N PHE A 4 -17.29 2.22 -57.03
CA PHE A 4 -17.74 1.96 -55.67
C PHE A 4 -16.95 2.84 -54.71
N ASN A 5 -17.63 3.81 -54.11
CA ASN A 5 -17.15 4.59 -52.97
C ASN A 5 -17.21 3.72 -51.71
N PHE A 6 -16.10 3.63 -50.97
CA PHE A 6 -16.11 3.18 -49.58
C PHE A 6 -16.46 4.36 -48.68
N ILE A 7 -17.58 4.26 -47.96
CA ILE A 7 -17.95 5.17 -46.89
C ILE A 7 -17.42 4.57 -45.58
N PHE A 8 -16.49 5.27 -44.93
CA PHE A 8 -16.14 5.01 -43.52
C PHE A 8 -17.30 5.55 -42.66
N LEU A 9 -17.99 4.68 -41.93
CA LEU A 9 -18.85 5.10 -40.82
C LEU A 9 -17.98 5.28 -39.58
N SER A 10 -17.73 6.54 -39.20
CA SER A 10 -17.31 6.88 -37.84
C SER A 10 -18.54 6.86 -36.94
N THR A 11 -18.56 5.97 -35.95
CA THR A 11 -19.54 6.02 -34.87
C THR A 11 -19.14 7.12 -33.90
N LEU A 12 -19.66 8.33 -34.11
CA LEU A 12 -19.69 9.38 -33.09
C LEU A 12 -20.64 8.91 -31.97
N SER A 13 -20.07 8.52 -30.83
CA SER A 13 -20.84 8.36 -29.60
C SER A 13 -21.38 9.74 -29.20
N THR A 14 -22.69 9.89 -29.18
CA THR A 14 -23.36 11.14 -28.78
C THR A 14 -23.84 10.97 -27.35
N CYS A 15 -23.18 11.64 -26.41
CA CYS A 15 -23.68 11.78 -25.04
C CYS A 15 -24.86 12.74 -25.04
N VAL A 16 -26.00 12.25 -24.56
CA VAL A 16 -27.24 13.01 -24.38
C VAL A 16 -27.07 13.90 -23.14
N GLU A 17 -27.14 15.22 -23.32
CA GLU A 17 -27.24 16.17 -22.21
C GLU A 17 -28.64 16.11 -21.57
N ALA A 18 -28.70 15.65 -20.32
CA ALA A 18 -29.80 15.95 -19.41
C ALA A 18 -29.21 16.67 -18.19
N GLY A 19 -29.72 17.86 -17.90
CA GLY A 19 -29.13 18.81 -16.97
C GLY A 19 -29.06 18.36 -15.51
N LEU A 20 -28.19 19.09 -14.79
CA LEU A 20 -27.81 19.04 -13.37
C LEU A 20 -26.49 18.29 -13.12
N ALA A 21 -25.41 19.10 -13.00
CA ALA A 21 -24.08 18.80 -12.47
C ALA A 21 -23.45 17.45 -12.87
N HIS A 22 -23.26 17.23 -14.17
CA HIS A 22 -22.46 16.10 -14.66
C HIS A 22 -20.98 16.48 -14.59
N GLY A 23 -20.24 15.81 -13.70
CA GLY A 23 -18.79 15.69 -13.84
C GLY A 23 -18.50 15.18 -15.24
N ARG A 24 -17.70 15.92 -16.02
CA ARG A 24 -17.37 15.54 -17.39
C ARG A 24 -16.78 14.13 -17.37
N CYS A 25 -17.23 13.26 -18.29
CA CYS A 25 -16.42 12.14 -18.76
C CYS A 25 -15.05 12.74 -19.12
N ARG A 26 -14.03 12.41 -18.33
CA ARG A 26 -12.67 12.85 -18.55
C ARG A 26 -11.96 11.67 -19.14
N ASP A 27 -11.77 11.70 -20.45
CA ASP A 27 -10.93 10.75 -21.16
C ASP A 27 -9.66 10.51 -20.34
N LEU A 28 -9.33 9.24 -20.13
CA LEU A 28 -8.06 8.83 -19.51
C LEU A 28 -6.88 9.59 -20.15
N PRO A 29 -5.82 9.88 -19.38
CA PRO A 29 -4.63 10.52 -19.94
C PRO A 29 -4.14 9.80 -21.20
N SER A 30 -3.67 10.60 -22.18
CA SER A 30 -3.26 10.08 -23.49
C SER A 30 -2.28 8.91 -23.37
N GLY A 31 -2.60 7.80 -24.04
CA GLY A 31 -1.76 6.59 -24.05
C GLY A 31 -2.05 5.60 -22.93
N GLN A 32 -3.00 5.90 -22.04
CA GLN A 32 -3.43 4.99 -20.98
C GLN A 32 -4.73 4.29 -21.34
N SER A 33 -4.92 3.07 -20.83
CA SER A 33 -6.15 2.30 -21.01
C SER A 33 -6.35 1.29 -19.88
N PRO A 34 -7.60 0.87 -19.60
CA PRO A 34 -7.88 -0.21 -18.67
C PRO A 34 -7.10 -1.50 -18.99
N GLY A 35 -6.72 -2.24 -17.95
CA GLY A 35 -5.92 -3.46 -18.01
C GLY A 35 -4.43 -3.26 -18.26
N HIS A 36 -3.94 -2.02 -18.26
CA HIS A 36 -2.54 -1.71 -18.56
C HIS A 36 -1.89 -0.88 -17.47
N VAL A 37 -0.56 -1.04 -17.38
CA VAL A 37 0.32 -0.23 -16.54
C VAL A 37 0.90 0.89 -17.41
N SER A 38 0.95 2.10 -16.88
CA SER A 38 1.55 3.27 -17.52
C SER A 38 2.50 3.98 -16.57
N ASN A 39 3.63 4.47 -17.08
CA ASN A 39 4.53 5.34 -16.31
C ASN A 39 4.08 6.80 -16.46
N VAL A 40 4.03 7.52 -15.34
CA VAL A 40 3.61 8.92 -15.27
C VAL A 40 4.69 9.74 -14.56
N SER A 41 5.12 10.83 -15.18
CA SER A 41 6.03 11.79 -14.57
C SER A 41 5.28 13.03 -14.07
N ILE A 42 5.62 13.49 -12.86
CA ILE A 42 5.12 14.73 -12.26
C ILE A 42 6.28 15.55 -11.69
N THR A 43 6.05 16.85 -11.51
CA THR A 43 6.97 17.68 -10.71
C THR A 43 6.52 17.66 -9.25
N SER A 44 7.38 17.22 -8.35
CA SER A 44 7.15 17.27 -6.89
C SER A 44 8.38 17.83 -6.20
N SER A 45 8.18 18.81 -5.31
CA SER A 45 9.26 19.52 -4.61
C SER A 45 10.37 20.04 -5.54
N GLY A 46 9.98 20.51 -6.73
CA GLY A 46 10.89 21.04 -7.74
C GLY A 46 11.73 20.00 -8.49
N LYS A 47 11.45 18.70 -8.32
CA LYS A 47 12.11 17.61 -9.02
C LYS A 47 11.12 16.86 -9.90
N GLU A 48 11.59 16.36 -11.04
CA GLU A 48 10.85 15.36 -11.81
C GLU A 48 10.88 14.04 -11.03
N ARG A 49 9.70 13.48 -10.78
CA ARG A 49 9.46 12.21 -10.11
C ARG A 49 8.51 11.40 -10.96
N SER A 50 8.50 10.08 -10.80
CA SER A 50 7.61 9.19 -11.55
C SER A 50 6.93 8.15 -10.69
N PHE A 51 5.84 7.62 -11.20
CA PHE A 51 5.12 6.49 -10.63
C PHE A 51 4.48 5.66 -11.75
N LEU A 52 4.30 4.37 -11.50
CA LEU A 52 3.47 3.53 -12.35
C LEU A 52 2.01 3.61 -11.89
N VAL A 53 1.08 3.57 -12.82
CA VAL A 53 -0.35 3.45 -12.56
C VAL A 53 -0.91 2.28 -13.35
N PHE A 54 -1.54 1.35 -12.66
CA PHE A 54 -2.36 0.29 -13.23
C PHE A 54 -3.82 0.70 -13.16
N ILE A 55 -4.50 0.65 -14.30
CA ILE A 55 -5.93 0.89 -14.41
C ILE A 55 -6.61 -0.48 -14.52
N PRO A 56 -7.53 -0.89 -13.62
CA PRO A 56 -8.13 -2.21 -13.68
C PRO A 56 -8.99 -2.36 -14.95
N PRO A 57 -9.11 -3.57 -15.54
CA PRO A 57 -9.88 -3.78 -16.76
C PRO A 57 -11.34 -3.29 -16.72
N GLY A 58 -11.96 -3.30 -15.53
CA GLY A 58 -13.33 -2.85 -15.30
C GLY A 58 -13.48 -1.34 -15.02
N TYR A 59 -12.40 -0.56 -15.11
CA TYR A 59 -12.46 0.88 -14.84
C TYR A 59 -13.44 1.60 -15.79
N SER A 60 -14.23 2.49 -15.22
CA SER A 60 -15.15 3.37 -15.92
C SER A 60 -15.14 4.75 -15.27
N GLU A 61 -15.15 5.81 -16.08
CA GLU A 61 -15.19 7.20 -15.61
C GLU A 61 -16.48 7.54 -14.84
N ASP A 62 -17.54 6.76 -15.05
CA ASP A 62 -18.83 6.96 -14.38
C ASP A 62 -18.90 6.26 -13.00
N GLN A 63 -17.88 5.48 -12.64
CA GLN A 63 -17.83 4.71 -11.40
C GLN A 63 -16.55 5.02 -10.60
N PRO A 64 -16.66 5.78 -9.49
CA PRO A 64 -15.53 6.01 -8.60
C PRO A 64 -14.90 4.69 -8.13
N THR A 65 -13.61 4.55 -8.42
CA THR A 65 -12.85 3.32 -8.25
C THR A 65 -11.86 3.47 -7.08
N PRO A 66 -11.72 2.49 -6.17
CA PRO A 66 -10.70 2.54 -5.12
C PRO A 66 -9.29 2.65 -5.66
N ALA A 67 -8.36 3.13 -4.83
CA ALA A 67 -6.94 3.25 -5.20
C ALA A 67 -6.03 2.67 -4.11
N ILE A 68 -5.02 1.92 -4.52
CA ILE A 68 -4.00 1.34 -3.63
C ILE A 68 -2.64 1.91 -4.03
N PHE A 69 -1.94 2.52 -3.09
CA PHE A 69 -0.54 2.91 -3.23
C PHE A 69 0.34 1.77 -2.71
N SER A 70 1.31 1.31 -3.50
CA SER A 70 2.23 0.23 -3.14
C SER A 70 3.68 0.70 -3.28
N TYR A 71 4.40 0.75 -2.16
CA TYR A 71 5.75 1.30 -2.07
C TYR A 71 6.80 0.18 -2.08
N HIS A 72 7.78 0.30 -2.98
CA HIS A 72 8.86 -0.67 -3.13
C HIS A 72 9.80 -0.70 -1.91
N GLY A 73 10.46 -1.85 -1.70
CA GLY A 73 11.52 -1.97 -0.69
C GLY A 73 12.79 -1.19 -1.05
N GLY A 74 13.70 -1.02 -0.09
CA GLY A 74 14.98 -0.36 -0.34
C GLY A 74 15.79 -1.10 -1.42
N VAL A 75 16.57 -0.36 -2.20
CA VAL A 75 17.38 -0.85 -3.35
C VAL A 75 16.59 -1.51 -4.48
N ARG A 76 15.26 -1.41 -4.46
CA ARG A 76 14.31 -1.88 -5.48
C ARG A 76 13.62 -0.69 -6.13
N ASP A 77 12.86 -0.95 -7.19
CA ASP A 77 12.10 0.07 -7.92
C ASP A 77 10.60 -0.25 -8.00
N ALA A 78 9.83 0.65 -8.62
CA ALA A 78 8.38 0.54 -8.78
C ALA A 78 7.99 -0.69 -9.60
N GLU A 79 8.77 -1.04 -10.63
CA GLU A 79 8.58 -2.27 -11.42
C GLU A 79 8.80 -3.53 -10.59
N ASP A 80 9.86 -3.59 -9.79
CA ASP A 80 10.14 -4.71 -8.86
C ASP A 80 8.95 -4.92 -7.90
N GLN A 81 8.41 -3.83 -7.32
CA GLN A 81 7.24 -3.92 -6.43
C GLN A 81 5.98 -4.41 -7.15
N LEU A 82 5.75 -3.93 -8.38
CA LEU A 82 4.63 -4.36 -9.22
C LEU A 82 4.65 -5.85 -9.51
N GLN A 83 5.83 -6.42 -9.79
CA GLN A 83 5.97 -7.86 -10.01
C GLN A 83 5.81 -8.65 -8.71
N LEU A 84 6.25 -8.09 -7.58
CA LEU A 84 6.30 -8.77 -6.30
C LEU A 84 4.90 -8.94 -5.66
N ASP A 85 4.12 -7.85 -5.59
CA ASP A 85 2.90 -7.83 -4.78
C ASP A 85 1.66 -8.38 -5.48
N GLN A 86 1.70 -8.57 -6.80
CA GLN A 86 0.59 -9.10 -7.59
C GLN A 86 -0.73 -8.30 -7.46
N LEU A 87 -0.69 -7.03 -7.03
CA LEU A 87 -1.89 -6.19 -6.91
C LEU A 87 -2.49 -5.83 -8.27
N THR A 88 -1.78 -6.05 -9.37
CA THR A 88 -2.33 -5.91 -10.73
C THR A 88 -3.00 -7.18 -11.26
N SER A 89 -2.95 -8.29 -10.51
CA SER A 89 -3.61 -9.53 -10.87
C SER A 89 -5.12 -9.43 -10.64
N PRO A 90 -5.97 -9.78 -11.64
CA PRO A 90 -7.42 -9.79 -11.47
C PRO A 90 -7.89 -10.85 -10.45
N ASP A 91 -7.04 -11.84 -10.12
CA ASP A 91 -7.35 -12.87 -9.14
C ASP A 91 -7.31 -12.34 -7.69
N PHE A 92 -6.52 -11.29 -7.43
CA PHE A 92 -6.33 -10.73 -6.09
C PHE A 92 -6.87 -9.31 -5.93
N ASN A 93 -6.86 -8.52 -7.00
CA ASN A 93 -7.42 -7.17 -7.01
C ASN A 93 -8.47 -7.04 -8.12
N PRO A 94 -9.77 -7.20 -7.78
CA PRO A 94 -10.82 -7.25 -8.79
C PRO A 94 -11.15 -5.89 -9.41
N GLY A 95 -10.65 -4.77 -8.87
CA GLY A 95 -11.11 -3.48 -9.36
C GLY A 95 -10.52 -2.22 -8.76
N SER A 96 -9.37 -2.24 -8.07
CA SER A 96 -8.73 -1.01 -7.60
C SER A 96 -7.69 -0.50 -8.60
N LEU A 97 -7.56 0.83 -8.75
CA LEU A 97 -6.33 1.40 -9.31
C LEU A 97 -5.16 1.02 -8.42
N VAL A 98 -4.00 0.76 -9.01
CA VAL A 98 -2.77 0.54 -8.25
C VAL A 98 -1.71 1.53 -8.68
N ILE A 99 -1.13 2.22 -7.72
CA ILE A 99 -0.13 3.26 -7.91
C ILE A 99 1.17 2.74 -7.30
N TYR A 100 2.25 2.74 -8.07
CA TYR A 100 3.59 2.34 -7.62
C TYR A 100 4.54 3.52 -7.74
N PRO A 101 4.70 4.32 -6.67
CA PRO A 101 5.60 5.47 -6.68
C PRO A 101 7.07 5.05 -6.73
N GLN A 102 7.90 5.79 -7.48
CA GLN A 102 9.36 5.59 -7.49
C GLN A 102 10.04 6.48 -6.43
N GLY A 103 10.77 5.86 -5.51
CA GLY A 103 11.62 6.52 -4.54
C GLY A 103 12.83 7.19 -5.19
N ILE A 104 13.30 8.31 -4.64
CA ILE A 104 14.59 8.87 -5.07
C ILE A 104 15.69 8.00 -4.46
N GLN A 105 16.64 7.55 -5.28
CA GLN A 105 17.71 6.63 -4.85
C GLN A 105 17.17 5.33 -4.24
N ASP A 106 16.01 4.89 -4.72
CA ASP A 106 15.43 3.58 -4.40
C ASP A 106 15.24 3.37 -2.89
N THR A 107 14.84 4.44 -2.21
CA THR A 107 14.57 4.47 -0.76
C THR A 107 13.50 5.52 -0.43
N TRP A 108 13.09 5.58 0.84
CA TRP A 108 11.97 6.38 1.31
C TRP A 108 12.30 7.20 2.56
N GLN A 109 11.61 8.33 2.70
CA GLN A 109 11.51 9.05 3.96
C GLN A 109 11.16 8.10 5.12
N GLY A 110 11.83 8.27 6.26
CA GLY A 110 11.72 7.37 7.42
C GLY A 110 12.88 6.38 7.52
N VAL A 111 13.64 6.16 6.45
CA VAL A 111 14.93 5.45 6.52
C VAL A 111 16.01 6.39 7.08
N PRO A 112 16.87 5.94 8.02
CA PRO A 112 17.92 6.75 8.61
C PRO A 112 18.81 7.42 7.56
N GLY A 113 18.99 8.74 7.70
CA GLY A 113 19.78 9.55 6.77
C GLY A 113 19.05 10.00 5.49
N VAL A 114 17.86 9.48 5.18
CA VAL A 114 17.07 9.92 4.02
C VAL A 114 16.34 11.22 4.34
N LYS A 115 16.43 12.20 3.43
CA LYS A 115 15.89 13.56 3.59
C LYS A 115 14.94 13.98 2.46
N THR A 116 14.49 13.03 1.65
CA THR A 116 13.46 13.26 0.64
C THR A 116 12.13 13.55 1.31
N ASP A 117 11.31 14.37 0.65
CA ASP A 117 9.93 14.65 1.08
C ASP A 117 8.98 13.77 0.27
N ASP A 118 8.89 12.51 0.69
CA ASP A 118 8.08 11.50 0.01
C ASP A 118 6.61 11.57 0.42
N VAL A 119 6.32 12.17 1.59
CA VAL A 119 4.95 12.53 1.98
C VAL A 119 4.38 13.55 1.00
N LYS A 120 5.12 14.63 0.70
CA LYS A 120 4.70 15.61 -0.32
C LYS A 120 4.55 14.96 -1.70
N PHE A 121 5.45 14.06 -2.07
CA PHE A 121 5.33 13.35 -3.34
C PHE A 121 4.06 12.49 -3.41
N THR A 122 3.74 11.77 -2.34
CA THR A 122 2.50 11.00 -2.23
C THR A 122 1.28 11.91 -2.35
N ALA A 123 1.28 13.07 -1.68
CA ALA A 123 0.23 14.07 -1.80
C ALA A 123 0.08 14.61 -3.24
N ASP A 124 1.20 14.86 -3.94
CA ASP A 124 1.18 15.31 -5.34
C ASP A 124 0.65 14.24 -6.29
N ILE A 125 0.97 12.96 -6.05
CA ILE A 125 0.39 11.86 -6.82
C ILE A 125 -1.11 11.74 -6.52
N LEU A 126 -1.53 11.85 -5.26
CA LEU A 126 -2.95 11.83 -4.89
C LEU A 126 -3.74 12.91 -5.65
N ASP A 127 -3.24 14.14 -5.64
CA ASP A 127 -3.87 15.25 -6.34
C ASP A 127 -3.86 15.03 -7.87
N TYR A 128 -2.80 14.43 -8.42
CA TYR A 128 -2.76 14.01 -9.82
C TYR A 128 -3.83 12.95 -10.12
N ILE A 129 -3.92 11.86 -9.34
CA ILE A 129 -4.87 10.78 -9.65
C ILE A 129 -6.33 11.25 -9.47
N GLU A 130 -6.62 12.06 -8.46
CA GLU A 130 -7.96 12.59 -8.23
C GLU A 130 -8.40 13.61 -9.30
N SER A 131 -7.45 14.18 -10.04
CA SER A 131 -7.74 15.08 -11.16
C SER A 131 -7.83 14.39 -12.51
N HIS A 132 -7.29 13.17 -12.66
CA HIS A 132 -7.23 12.49 -13.95
C HIS A 132 -8.04 11.19 -14.03
N TYR A 133 -8.43 10.59 -12.89
CA TYR A 133 -9.22 9.37 -12.86
C TYR A 133 -10.46 9.54 -11.96
N ALA A 134 -11.48 8.73 -12.21
CA ALA A 134 -12.64 8.57 -11.34
C ALA A 134 -12.24 7.72 -10.12
N VAL A 135 -11.63 8.38 -9.12
CA VAL A 135 -11.20 7.74 -7.87
C VAL A 135 -12.26 7.93 -6.78
N ASP A 136 -12.55 6.87 -6.04
CA ASP A 136 -13.29 6.97 -4.79
C ASP A 136 -12.35 7.46 -3.67
N LYS A 137 -12.49 8.73 -3.32
CA LYS A 137 -11.64 9.40 -2.33
C LYS A 137 -11.82 8.87 -0.91
N SER A 138 -12.90 8.15 -0.63
CA SER A 138 -13.12 7.49 0.67
C SER A 138 -12.41 6.14 0.76
N ARG A 139 -11.91 5.60 -0.36
CA ARG A 139 -11.32 4.26 -0.49
C ARG A 139 -9.94 4.32 -1.15
N ILE A 140 -9.04 5.07 -0.51
CA ILE A 140 -7.64 5.16 -0.88
C ILE A 140 -6.81 4.48 0.21
N TYR A 141 -5.88 3.61 -0.18
CA TYR A 141 -5.15 2.73 0.73
C TYR A 141 -3.66 2.75 0.45
N ALA A 142 -2.84 2.40 1.45
CA ALA A 142 -1.38 2.32 1.29
C ALA A 142 -0.81 1.02 1.84
N THR A 143 0.08 0.41 1.07
CA THR A 143 0.85 -0.79 1.42
C THR A 143 2.27 -0.62 0.92
N GLY A 144 3.18 -1.48 1.32
CA GLY A 144 4.54 -1.48 0.83
C GLY A 144 5.38 -2.47 1.59
N LYS A 145 6.55 -2.78 1.03
CA LYS A 145 7.48 -3.74 1.63
C LYS A 145 8.71 -3.07 2.23
N SER A 146 9.25 -3.58 3.34
CA SER A 146 10.58 -3.17 3.84
C SER A 146 10.64 -1.67 4.14
N ASP A 147 11.58 -0.92 3.55
CA ASP A 147 11.60 0.55 3.59
C ASP A 147 10.25 1.16 3.19
N GLY A 148 9.56 0.63 2.16
CA GLY A 148 8.22 1.07 1.74
C GLY A 148 7.12 0.70 2.73
N GLY A 149 7.29 -0.40 3.47
CA GLY A 149 6.42 -0.76 4.61
C GLY A 149 6.62 0.21 5.78
N GLY A 150 7.88 0.59 6.06
CA GLY A 150 8.19 1.67 7.00
C GLY A 150 7.57 2.99 6.59
N PHE A 151 7.66 3.34 5.30
CA PHE A 151 7.04 4.56 4.76
C PHE A 151 5.50 4.52 4.80
N THR A 152 4.89 3.34 4.67
CA THR A 152 3.45 3.15 4.88
C THR A 152 3.04 3.60 6.30
N ASN A 153 3.83 3.28 7.33
CA ASN A 153 3.61 3.78 8.69
C ASN A 153 3.85 5.31 8.81
N VAL A 154 4.83 5.86 8.08
CA VAL A 154 5.04 7.32 8.02
C VAL A 154 3.78 8.03 7.51
N LEU A 155 3.15 7.51 6.45
CA LEU A 155 1.89 8.06 5.93
C LEU A 155 0.74 7.92 6.92
N ALA A 156 0.65 6.77 7.59
CA ALA A 156 -0.39 6.50 8.58
C ALA A 156 -0.30 7.44 9.80
N CYS A 157 0.92 7.86 10.16
CA CYS A 157 1.20 8.78 11.25
C CYS A 157 1.34 10.25 10.82
N ASP A 158 1.24 10.57 9.53
CA ASP A 158 1.25 11.94 9.04
C ASP A 158 -0.13 12.59 9.22
N ALA A 159 -0.12 13.85 9.64
CA ALA A 159 -1.34 14.60 9.96
C ALA A 159 -2.27 14.79 8.76
N ALA A 160 -1.71 15.00 7.56
CA ALA A 160 -2.52 15.22 6.36
C ALA A 160 -2.88 13.89 5.69
N MET A 161 -1.93 12.96 5.59
CA MET A 161 -2.14 11.69 4.91
C MET A 161 -3.06 10.75 5.67
N SER A 162 -3.02 10.76 7.02
CA SER A 162 -4.00 10.00 7.81
C SER A 162 -5.45 10.38 7.50
N LEU A 163 -5.73 11.60 7.05
CA LEU A 163 -7.08 12.03 6.62
C LEU A 163 -7.42 11.69 5.17
N ARG A 164 -6.46 11.22 4.37
CA ARG A 164 -6.61 10.91 2.93
C ARG A 164 -6.62 9.41 2.64
N PHE A 165 -6.03 8.60 3.53
CA PHE A 165 -5.96 7.16 3.40
C PHE A 165 -6.88 6.47 4.42
N ALA A 166 -7.74 5.58 3.93
CA ALA A 166 -8.72 4.83 4.70
C ALA A 166 -8.09 3.70 5.51
N ALA A 167 -7.05 3.03 5.00
CA ALA A 167 -6.40 1.90 5.67
C ALA A 167 -4.95 1.70 5.19
N PHE A 168 -4.15 1.01 6.00
CA PHE A 168 -2.72 0.79 5.78
C PHE A 168 -2.34 -0.68 5.98
N ALA A 169 -1.45 -1.20 5.14
CA ALA A 169 -1.01 -2.59 5.19
C ALA A 169 0.49 -2.76 4.93
N PRO A 170 1.39 -2.39 5.85
CA PRO A 170 2.82 -2.65 5.65
C PRO A 170 3.15 -4.14 5.68
N VAL A 171 4.15 -4.55 4.89
CA VAL A 171 4.69 -5.91 4.84
C VAL A 171 6.17 -5.89 5.14
N SER A 172 6.61 -6.64 6.14
CA SER A 172 8.00 -6.69 6.62
C SER A 172 8.58 -5.28 6.86
N GLY A 173 7.81 -4.39 7.46
CA GLY A 173 8.07 -2.95 7.45
C GLY A 173 9.28 -2.53 8.30
N ALA A 174 10.12 -1.64 7.79
CA ALA A 174 11.26 -1.09 8.52
C ALA A 174 10.87 0.17 9.33
N PHE A 175 10.35 -0.03 10.55
CA PHE A 175 9.83 1.04 11.41
C PHE A 175 10.92 1.70 12.27
N TYR A 176 11.85 2.44 11.63
CA TYR A 176 12.95 3.09 12.35
C TYR A 176 12.47 4.19 13.31
N ILE A 177 13.02 4.17 14.53
CA ILE A 177 12.81 5.16 15.58
C ILE A 177 14.18 5.75 15.97
N ASP A 178 14.31 7.07 15.84
CA ASP A 178 15.52 7.82 16.20
C ASP A 178 15.74 7.84 17.72
N THR A 179 16.25 6.73 18.24
CA THR A 179 16.61 6.57 19.66
C THR A 179 17.74 5.57 19.85
N SER A 180 18.59 5.85 20.84
CA SER A 180 19.70 5.00 21.26
C SER A 180 20.00 5.23 22.75
N PRO A 181 20.15 4.18 23.58
CA PRO A 181 20.13 2.76 23.25
C PRO A 181 18.74 2.27 22.81
N CYS A 182 18.70 1.23 21.97
CA CYS A 182 17.46 0.60 21.52
C CYS A 182 16.97 -0.43 22.55
N ASP A 183 15.72 -0.27 22.98
CA ASP A 183 14.95 -1.29 23.69
C ASP A 183 13.71 -1.59 22.83
N PRO A 184 13.72 -2.67 22.03
CA PRO A 184 12.70 -2.90 20.99
C PRO A 184 11.31 -3.16 21.55
N ASP A 185 11.21 -3.64 22.79
CA ASP A 185 9.94 -4.00 23.43
C ASP A 185 9.29 -2.83 24.19
N THR A 186 9.98 -1.69 24.30
CA THR A 186 9.50 -0.54 25.07
C THR A 186 9.69 0.81 24.38
N VAL A 187 10.37 0.86 23.23
CA VAL A 187 10.60 2.10 22.48
C VAL A 187 9.28 2.81 22.14
N SER A 188 9.21 4.12 22.38
CA SER A 188 8.03 4.90 22.02
C SER A 188 7.92 5.02 20.50
N VAL A 189 6.76 4.67 19.94
CA VAL A 189 6.46 4.79 18.50
C VAL A 189 5.71 6.11 18.27
N PRO A 190 6.37 7.19 17.79
CA PRO A 190 5.74 8.48 17.62
C PRO A 190 4.75 8.44 16.45
N CYS A 191 3.59 9.06 16.64
CA CYS A 191 2.56 9.13 15.62
C CYS A 191 1.77 10.44 15.75
N ASN A 192 1.57 11.15 14.65
CA ASN A 192 0.89 12.45 14.60
C ASN A 192 -0.31 12.43 13.64
N ALA A 193 -1.03 11.32 13.64
CA ALA A 193 -2.26 11.18 12.85
C ALA A 193 -3.33 12.17 13.33
N GLN A 194 -4.19 12.65 12.42
CA GLN A 194 -5.28 13.59 12.73
C GLN A 194 -6.64 12.92 12.89
N ARG A 195 -6.70 11.59 12.77
CA ARG A 195 -7.89 10.81 13.06
C ARG A 195 -7.55 9.62 13.94
N ASP A 196 -8.51 9.24 14.76
CA ASP A 196 -8.50 8.00 15.49
C ASP A 196 -9.03 6.87 14.60
N ASN A 197 -8.93 5.63 15.12
CA ASN A 197 -9.46 4.43 14.49
C ASN A 197 -8.92 4.23 13.08
N ILE A 198 -7.60 4.16 12.92
CA ILE A 198 -6.94 3.94 11.65
C ILE A 198 -6.79 2.44 11.42
N PRO A 199 -7.49 1.86 10.44
CA PRO A 199 -7.32 0.46 10.09
C PRO A 199 -5.88 0.17 9.65
N PHE A 200 -5.25 -0.81 10.30
CA PHE A 200 -3.85 -1.13 10.10
C PHE A 200 -3.62 -2.65 10.19
N ILE A 201 -3.08 -3.26 9.13
CA ILE A 201 -2.77 -4.70 9.09
C ILE A 201 -1.30 -4.93 8.75
N GLU A 202 -0.58 -5.63 9.63
CA GLU A 202 0.87 -5.88 9.48
C GLU A 202 1.13 -7.36 9.11
N PHE A 203 2.19 -7.63 8.35
CA PHE A 203 2.61 -8.97 7.97
C PHE A 203 4.13 -9.12 8.14
N HIS A 204 4.56 -10.10 8.95
CA HIS A 204 5.99 -10.27 9.22
C HIS A 204 6.43 -11.72 9.39
N GLY A 205 7.62 -12.02 8.87
CA GLY A 205 8.26 -13.33 8.97
C GLY A 205 9.08 -13.52 10.23
N GLY A 206 8.95 -14.66 10.91
CA GLY A 206 9.76 -14.99 12.08
C GLY A 206 11.23 -15.24 11.77
N ASN A 207 11.56 -15.64 10.54
CA ASN A 207 12.93 -15.84 10.07
C ASN A 207 13.47 -14.62 9.30
N ASP A 208 12.83 -13.45 9.42
CA ASP A 208 13.32 -12.22 8.78
C ASP A 208 14.68 -11.80 9.38
N THR A 209 15.76 -12.03 8.64
CA THR A 209 17.12 -11.67 9.06
C THR A 209 17.50 -10.23 8.68
N THR A 210 16.61 -9.50 8.02
CA THR A 210 16.82 -8.10 7.61
C THR A 210 16.15 -7.17 8.62
N ILE A 211 14.84 -7.25 8.74
CA ILE A 211 14.06 -6.53 9.74
C ILE A 211 13.58 -7.57 10.74
N HIS A 212 14.33 -7.76 11.83
CA HIS A 212 14.06 -8.87 12.75
C HIS A 212 12.69 -8.71 13.39
N TYR A 213 11.94 -9.81 13.51
CA TYR A 213 10.63 -9.81 14.16
C TYR A 213 10.69 -9.30 15.61
N ASP A 214 11.76 -9.64 16.33
CA ASP A 214 12.02 -9.20 17.70
C ASP A 214 12.61 -7.77 17.77
N GLY A 215 12.75 -7.08 16.63
CA GLY A 215 13.32 -5.75 16.54
C GLY A 215 14.81 -5.70 16.86
N GLY A 216 15.29 -4.51 17.23
CA GLY A 216 16.66 -4.28 17.67
C GLY A 216 17.32 -3.08 17.01
N ALA A 217 18.58 -2.81 17.41
CA ALA A 217 19.34 -1.69 16.87
C ALA A 217 19.76 -1.94 15.41
N ARG A 218 19.49 -0.98 14.52
CA ARG A 218 19.88 -1.03 13.11
C ARG A 218 20.09 0.39 12.59
N LYS A 219 21.17 0.60 11.82
CA LYS A 219 21.52 1.91 11.25
C LYS A 219 21.53 3.04 12.30
N GLU A 220 22.07 2.76 13.49
CA GLU A 220 22.14 3.70 14.63
C GLU A 220 20.80 4.13 15.23
N GLU A 221 19.69 3.56 14.76
CA GLU A 221 18.33 3.78 15.25
C GLU A 221 17.74 2.47 15.83
N CYS A 222 16.55 2.56 16.41
CA CYS A 222 15.85 1.42 16.99
C CYS A 222 14.73 0.93 16.07
N LEU A 223 14.67 -0.37 15.83
CA LEU A 223 13.47 -1.03 15.31
C LEU A 223 12.70 -1.62 16.49
N PRO A 224 11.41 -1.27 16.70
CA PRO A 224 10.58 -1.95 17.68
C PRO A 224 10.43 -3.43 17.32
N SER A 225 10.19 -4.28 18.32
CA SER A 225 9.68 -5.62 18.03
C SER A 225 8.31 -5.49 17.38
N ILE A 226 7.98 -6.36 16.42
CA ILE A 226 6.70 -6.31 15.72
C ILE A 226 5.51 -6.49 16.69
N PRO A 227 5.57 -7.40 17.70
CA PRO A 227 4.54 -7.47 18.74
C PRO A 227 4.34 -6.15 19.49
N HIS A 228 5.42 -5.46 19.87
CA HIS A 228 5.32 -4.16 20.53
C HIS A 228 4.75 -3.10 19.58
N PHE A 229 5.27 -3.02 18.36
CA PHE A 229 4.81 -2.08 17.34
C PHE A 229 3.31 -2.17 17.07
N ILE A 230 2.79 -3.37 16.83
CA ILE A 230 1.36 -3.55 16.57
C ILE A 230 0.51 -3.29 17.82
N GLN A 231 1.03 -3.61 19.01
CA GLN A 231 0.36 -3.26 20.26
C GLN A 231 0.28 -1.73 20.45
N GLN A 232 1.30 -0.96 20.05
CA GLN A 232 1.23 0.50 20.08
C GLN A 232 0.14 1.04 19.14
N TRP A 233 -0.05 0.44 17.97
CA TRP A 233 -1.16 0.76 17.07
C TRP A 233 -2.53 0.49 17.73
N ALA A 234 -2.69 -0.67 18.37
CA ALA A 234 -3.91 -1.00 19.09
C ALA A 234 -4.20 -0.06 20.28
N LEU A 235 -3.17 0.28 21.06
CA LEU A 235 -3.30 1.18 22.21
C LEU A 235 -3.64 2.62 21.80
N ARG A 236 -3.07 3.10 20.68
CA ARG A 236 -3.37 4.43 20.14
C ARG A 236 -4.87 4.57 19.85
N ASP A 237 -5.47 3.56 19.23
CA ASP A 237 -6.90 3.57 18.87
C ASP A 237 -7.81 2.98 19.97
N HIS A 238 -7.31 2.92 21.21
CA HIS A 238 -8.05 2.50 22.39
C HIS A 238 -8.66 1.09 22.30
N LEU A 239 -8.01 0.18 21.58
CA LEU A 239 -8.47 -1.21 21.39
C LEU A 239 -8.11 -2.13 22.56
N GLY A 240 -7.28 -1.66 23.49
CA GLY A 240 -6.75 -2.43 24.61
C GLY A 240 -5.42 -3.10 24.29
N ASP A 241 -4.87 -3.82 25.26
CA ASP A 241 -3.59 -4.53 25.20
C ASP A 241 -3.72 -6.02 24.87
N SER A 242 -4.94 -6.58 24.95
CA SER A 242 -5.26 -7.95 24.60
C SER A 242 -5.56 -8.11 23.12
N ASN A 243 -5.11 -9.22 22.54
CA ASN A 243 -5.46 -9.63 21.18
C ASN A 243 -6.20 -10.99 21.19
N GLN A 244 -6.85 -11.30 20.08
CA GLN A 244 -7.36 -12.62 19.76
C GLN A 244 -6.42 -13.30 18.76
N GLU A 245 -5.90 -14.46 19.15
CA GLU A 245 -5.05 -15.28 18.30
C GLU A 245 -5.88 -16.29 17.49
N THR A 246 -5.56 -16.45 16.21
CA THR A 246 -6.13 -17.49 15.35
C THR A 246 -4.99 -18.18 14.60
N HIS A 247 -4.84 -19.48 14.79
CA HIS A 247 -3.94 -20.29 13.98
C HIS A 247 -4.55 -20.48 12.59
N ILE A 248 -3.91 -19.90 11.57
CA ILE A 248 -4.31 -20.03 10.17
C ILE A 248 -3.69 -21.30 9.56
N ALA A 249 -2.45 -21.59 9.96
CA ALA A 249 -1.68 -22.76 9.57
C ALA A 249 -0.75 -23.16 10.74
N PRO A 250 -0.07 -24.32 10.70
CA PRO A 250 0.84 -24.74 11.78
C PRO A 250 1.92 -23.70 12.15
N ASN A 251 2.39 -22.95 11.17
CA ASN A 251 3.44 -21.94 11.27
C ASN A 251 2.92 -20.50 11.15
N THR A 252 1.60 -20.28 11.08
CA THR A 252 1.00 -18.96 10.85
C THR A 252 -0.07 -18.63 11.87
N ILE A 253 0.10 -17.47 12.51
CA ILE A 253 -0.80 -16.94 13.53
C ILE A 253 -1.27 -15.57 13.08
N ARG A 254 -2.58 -15.35 13.16
CA ARG A 254 -3.20 -14.04 13.04
C ARG A 254 -3.57 -13.51 14.41
N TYR A 255 -3.15 -12.29 14.70
CA TYR A 255 -3.50 -11.52 15.89
C TYR A 255 -4.48 -10.42 15.51
N ARG A 256 -5.56 -10.27 16.29
CA ARG A 256 -6.56 -9.22 16.06
C ARG A 256 -6.81 -8.45 17.33
N PHE A 257 -6.87 -7.13 17.22
CA PHE A 257 -7.11 -6.22 18.35
C PHE A 257 -8.49 -5.57 18.22
N GLY A 258 -9.09 -5.21 19.35
CA GLY A 258 -10.42 -4.61 19.41
C GLY A 258 -11.56 -5.63 19.60
N SER A 259 -12.79 -5.12 19.64
CA SER A 259 -13.99 -5.94 19.83
C SER A 259 -15.23 -5.25 19.26
N GLY A 260 -16.28 -6.03 18.94
CA GLY A 260 -17.53 -5.47 18.43
C GLY A 260 -17.32 -4.72 17.13
N SER A 261 -17.66 -3.42 17.10
CA SER A 261 -17.52 -2.60 15.88
C SER A 261 -16.09 -2.21 15.52
N THR A 262 -15.12 -2.45 16.41
CA THR A 262 -13.69 -2.26 16.14
C THR A 262 -12.93 -3.58 16.05
N GLU A 263 -13.64 -4.71 16.00
CA GLU A 263 -13.02 -5.99 15.63
C GLU A 263 -12.38 -5.84 14.24
N ASP A 264 -11.15 -6.33 14.10
CA ASP A 264 -10.33 -6.23 12.89
C ASP A 264 -9.80 -4.83 12.55
N LEU A 265 -9.86 -3.85 13.47
CA LEU A 265 -9.29 -2.54 13.18
C LEU A 265 -7.76 -2.56 13.10
N VAL A 266 -7.13 -3.34 13.99
CA VAL A 266 -5.68 -3.59 13.96
C VAL A 266 -5.45 -5.10 13.91
N GLU A 267 -4.72 -5.55 12.90
CA GLU A 267 -4.42 -6.96 12.65
C GLU A 267 -2.92 -7.17 12.44
N HIS A 268 -2.42 -8.35 12.79
CA HIS A 268 -1.05 -8.77 12.52
C HIS A 268 -1.01 -10.24 12.07
N TYR A 269 -0.26 -10.52 11.03
CA TYR A 269 0.01 -11.86 10.53
C TYR A 269 1.48 -12.21 10.75
N TYR A 270 1.72 -13.16 11.64
CA TYR A 270 3.03 -13.76 11.87
C TYR A 270 3.12 -15.09 11.14
N GLU A 271 4.21 -15.33 10.43
CA GLU A 271 4.58 -16.67 9.97
C GLU A 271 6.03 -17.01 10.31
N SER A 272 6.24 -18.10 11.07
CA SER A 272 7.55 -18.41 11.66
C SER A 272 8.62 -18.75 10.63
N ASP A 273 8.24 -19.28 9.48
CA ASP A 273 9.17 -19.93 8.57
C ASP A 273 9.67 -19.02 7.44
N ILE A 274 8.94 -17.93 7.15
CA ILE A 274 9.29 -17.00 6.07
C ILE A 274 10.27 -15.94 6.55
N GLY A 275 11.08 -15.42 5.62
CA GLY A 275 12.10 -14.43 5.87
C GLY A 275 11.59 -13.01 5.65
N HIS A 276 12.46 -12.17 5.06
CA HIS A 276 12.14 -10.80 4.66
C HIS A 276 11.33 -10.76 3.36
N ASP A 277 10.11 -11.29 3.39
CA ASP A 277 9.36 -11.70 2.21
C ASP A 277 8.02 -11.01 2.09
N TRP A 278 7.59 -10.74 0.85
CA TRP A 278 6.16 -10.60 0.58
C TRP A 278 5.51 -11.99 0.62
N PRO A 279 4.60 -12.29 1.58
CA PRO A 279 4.07 -13.64 1.76
C PRO A 279 3.28 -14.11 0.52
N SER A 280 3.71 -15.24 -0.03
CA SER A 280 3.12 -15.89 -1.20
C SER A 280 3.23 -17.41 -1.10
N THR A 281 2.14 -18.10 -1.45
CA THR A 281 2.05 -19.58 -1.54
C THR A 281 2.82 -20.17 -2.72
N VAL A 282 3.25 -19.32 -3.65
CA VAL A 282 4.10 -19.69 -4.78
C VAL A 282 5.41 -18.89 -4.74
N PRO A 283 6.49 -19.42 -5.36
CA PRO A 283 7.77 -18.73 -5.37
C PRO A 283 7.69 -17.31 -5.97
N ASN A 284 8.37 -16.36 -5.35
CA ASN A 284 8.55 -14.98 -5.82
C ASN A 284 10.00 -14.52 -5.59
N ASP A 285 10.31 -13.27 -5.96
CA ASP A 285 11.67 -12.73 -5.91
C ASP A 285 12.28 -12.62 -4.50
N ASP A 286 11.46 -12.69 -3.46
CA ASP A 286 11.91 -12.67 -2.06
C ASP A 286 12.23 -14.08 -1.56
N ASN A 287 11.32 -15.04 -1.78
CA ASN A 287 11.39 -16.36 -1.15
C ASN A 287 12.12 -17.44 -1.96
N GLN A 288 12.66 -17.09 -3.14
CA GLN A 288 13.53 -17.97 -3.92
C GLN A 288 14.98 -18.01 -3.42
N ARG A 289 15.30 -17.27 -2.36
CA ARG A 289 16.64 -17.19 -1.78
C ARG A 289 16.91 -18.39 -0.87
N SER A 290 18.19 -18.76 -0.73
CA SER A 290 18.59 -19.86 0.15
C SER A 290 18.15 -19.59 1.59
N GLY A 291 17.40 -20.53 2.18
CA GLY A 291 16.90 -20.42 3.55
C GLY A 291 15.55 -19.72 3.68
N HIS A 292 14.94 -19.29 2.58
CA HIS A 292 13.58 -18.77 2.56
C HIS A 292 12.61 -19.85 2.06
N HIS A 293 11.34 -19.70 2.44
CA HIS A 293 10.27 -20.64 2.11
C HIS A 293 9.05 -19.87 1.58
N VAL A 294 8.24 -20.53 0.76
CA VAL A 294 6.91 -19.99 0.44
C VAL A 294 6.07 -19.92 1.71
N ALA A 295 5.22 -18.90 1.80
CA ALA A 295 4.28 -18.71 2.89
C ALA A 295 3.13 -19.73 2.81
N SER A 296 2.45 -19.94 3.93
CA SER A 296 1.23 -20.75 3.99
C SER A 296 0.00 -19.98 3.45
N TYR A 297 0.14 -18.69 3.18
CA TYR A 297 -0.90 -17.79 2.67
C TYR A 297 -0.37 -16.79 1.63
N ASN A 298 -1.29 -16.14 0.91
CA ASN A 298 -0.96 -15.00 0.05
C ASN A 298 -1.37 -13.72 0.79
N ALA A 299 -0.43 -12.79 1.03
CA ALA A 299 -0.75 -11.53 1.70
C ALA A 299 -1.68 -10.64 0.85
N THR A 300 -1.45 -10.59 -0.46
CA THR A 300 -2.16 -9.70 -1.39
C THR A 300 -3.69 -9.77 -1.30
N PRO A 301 -4.36 -10.94 -1.43
CA PRO A 301 -5.81 -10.99 -1.29
C PRO A 301 -6.30 -10.62 0.12
N ILE A 302 -5.53 -10.92 1.17
CA ILE A 302 -5.88 -10.51 2.55
C ILE A 302 -5.82 -8.99 2.68
N ILE A 303 -4.78 -8.35 2.12
CA ILE A 303 -4.63 -6.89 2.09
C ILE A 303 -5.79 -6.24 1.33
N VAL A 304 -6.14 -6.76 0.15
CA VAL A 304 -7.24 -6.22 -0.66
C VAL A 304 -8.59 -6.37 0.07
N ASP A 305 -8.86 -7.54 0.66
CA ASP A 305 -10.08 -7.75 1.45
C ASP A 305 -10.12 -6.83 2.68
N PHE A 306 -8.99 -6.62 3.35
CA PHE A 306 -8.88 -5.66 4.45
C PHE A 306 -9.23 -4.25 3.97
N PHE A 307 -8.57 -3.77 2.92
CA PHE A 307 -8.82 -2.46 2.34
C PHE A 307 -10.28 -2.24 1.96
N LEU A 308 -10.88 -3.16 1.19
CA LEU A 308 -12.25 -2.99 0.69
C LEU A 308 -13.33 -3.00 1.79
N ARG A 309 -13.01 -3.45 3.01
CA ARG A 309 -13.89 -3.34 4.19
C ARG A 309 -13.84 -1.97 4.86
N HIS A 310 -12.86 -1.13 4.54
CA HIS A 310 -12.63 0.15 5.20
C HIS A 310 -12.82 1.33 4.24
N SER A 311 -13.44 2.40 4.77
CA SER A 311 -13.54 3.70 4.13
C SER A 311 -13.34 4.80 5.18
N LEU A 312 -12.95 6.00 4.74
CA LEU A 312 -12.97 7.22 5.55
C LEU A 312 -14.40 7.64 5.93
#